data_AF-A0A2U2E947-F1
#
_entry.id   AF-A0A2U2E947-F1
#
_cell.length_a   1.000
_cell.length_b   1.000
_cell.length_c   1.000
_cell.angle_alpha   90.00
_cell.angle_beta   90.00
_cell.angle_gamma   90.00
#
_symmetry.space_group_name_H-M   'P 1'
#
loop_
_entity.id
_entity.type
_entity.pdbx_description
1 polymer ?
#
loop_
_entity_poly.entity_id
_entity_poly.type
_entity_poly.pdbx_seq_one_letter_code
_entity_poly.pdbx_strand_id
1 'polypeptide(L)'
;MTGCTAVLRTVGTIGGGELARAGRAKLRADLTTPAEPAALGDCDCARCRPEPLTDIDAQRALRHVSNQDAVAYARGEVTVVSLRGCDGDDCDGWVPMFTEAAAR
;
A
#
# COMPACT_ATOMS: atom_id res chain seq x y z
N MET A 1 -26.89 -25.84 17.87
CA MET A 1 -25.60 -25.13 18.09
C MET A 1 -24.50 -26.01 17.50
N THR A 2 -24.13 -25.77 16.24
CA THR A 2 -23.08 -26.55 15.58
C THR A 2 -22.07 -25.54 15.04
N GLY A 3 -20.95 -25.43 15.74
CA GLY A 3 -19.89 -24.48 15.44
C GLY A 3 -19.23 -24.78 14.09
N CYS A 4 -19.08 -23.74 13.27
CA CYS A 4 -18.22 -23.78 12.09
C CYS A 4 -16.77 -23.65 12.56
N THR A 5 -16.05 -24.77 12.65
CA THR A 5 -14.61 -24.77 12.85
C THR A 5 -13.95 -24.35 11.55
N ALA A 6 -13.64 -23.06 11.42
CA ALA A 6 -12.85 -22.55 10.31
C ALA A 6 -11.41 -23.07 10.44
N VAL A 7 -11.07 -24.07 9.65
CA VAL A 7 -9.68 -24.53 9.48
C VAL A 7 -8.95 -23.45 8.69
N LEU A 8 -8.22 -22.60 9.40
CA LEU A 8 -7.23 -21.70 8.81
C LEU A 8 -6.14 -22.55 8.15
N ARG A 9 -6.28 -22.77 6.84
CA ARG A 9 -5.23 -23.31 5.99
C ARG A 9 -4.15 -22.24 5.82
N THR A 10 -3.13 -22.29 6.65
CA THR A 10 -1.85 -21.60 6.46
C THR A 10 -1.13 -22.18 5.25
N VAL A 11 -1.50 -21.73 4.06
CA VAL A 11 -0.70 -21.97 2.85
C VAL A 11 0.21 -20.77 2.64
N GLY A 12 1.50 -20.99 2.84
CA GLY A 12 2.58 -20.15 2.29
C GLY A 12 3.54 -19.57 3.31
N THR A 13 4.67 -20.28 3.52
CA THR A 13 5.97 -19.79 4.05
C THR A 13 5.93 -18.98 5.35
N ILE A 14 6.48 -19.53 6.43
CA ILE A 14 6.80 -18.79 7.66
C ILE A 14 7.57 -17.51 7.26
N GLY A 15 6.94 -16.34 7.42
CA GLY A 15 7.53 -15.02 7.11
C GLY A 15 6.85 -14.22 5.99
N GLY A 16 6.32 -14.84 4.94
CA GLY A 16 5.80 -14.11 3.76
C GLY A 16 4.52 -13.31 4.06
N GLY A 17 3.55 -13.95 4.72
CA GLY A 17 2.28 -13.30 5.09
C GLY A 17 2.41 -12.25 6.20
N GLU A 18 3.38 -12.40 7.10
CA GLU A 18 3.66 -11.44 8.16
C GLU A 18 4.37 -10.20 7.61
N LEU A 19 5.37 -10.39 6.75
CA LEU A 19 6.03 -9.29 6.03
C LEU A 19 5.06 -8.52 5.14
N ALA A 20 4.14 -9.19 4.46
CA ALA A 20 3.09 -8.52 3.70
C ALA A 20 2.15 -7.68 4.58
N ARG A 21 1.92 -8.08 5.83
CA ARG A 21 1.14 -7.26 6.80
C ARG A 21 1.97 -6.06 7.28
N ALA A 22 3.23 -6.28 7.62
CA ALA A 22 4.14 -5.21 8.02
C ALA A 22 4.29 -4.14 6.91
N GLY A 23 4.44 -4.58 5.66
CA GLY A 23 4.50 -3.70 4.49
C GLY A 23 3.25 -2.86 4.29
N ARG A 24 2.07 -3.46 4.44
CA ARG A 24 0.80 -2.71 4.40
C ARG A 24 0.63 -1.75 5.56
N ALA A 25 1.07 -2.11 6.76
CA ALA A 25 1.02 -1.22 7.92
C ALA A 25 1.94 -0.01 7.72
N LYS A 26 3.16 -0.24 7.23
CA LYS A 26 4.11 0.81 6.85
C LYS A 26 3.52 1.71 5.77
N LEU A 27 3.03 1.13 4.69
CA LEU A 27 2.43 1.86 3.57
C LEU A 27 1.23 2.71 4.03
N ARG A 28 0.39 2.19 4.94
CA ARG A 28 -0.71 2.97 5.53
C ARG A 28 -0.20 4.19 6.29
N ALA A 29 0.82 4.00 7.13
CA ALA A 29 1.41 5.10 7.89
C ALA A 29 1.97 6.16 6.93
N ASP A 30 2.67 5.74 5.88
CA ASP A 30 3.24 6.65 4.90
C ASP A 30 2.17 7.41 4.10
N LEU A 31 1.07 6.75 3.70
CA LEU A 31 -0.03 7.38 2.97
C LEU A 31 -0.89 8.33 3.82
N THR A 32 -0.91 8.16 5.13
CA THR A 32 -1.70 9.00 6.06
C THR A 32 -0.84 10.06 6.75
N THR A 33 0.48 9.99 6.60
CA THR A 33 1.39 11.01 7.14
C THR A 33 1.53 12.14 6.14
N PRO A 34 1.45 13.41 6.57
CA PRO A 34 1.90 14.54 5.76
C PRO A 34 3.33 14.32 5.30
N ALA A 35 3.49 14.02 4.01
CA ALA A 35 4.79 13.98 3.38
C ALA A 35 5.38 15.39 3.50
N GLU A 36 6.46 15.54 4.28
CA GLU A 36 7.29 16.72 4.18
C GLU A 36 7.64 16.96 2.70
N PRO A 37 7.79 18.20 2.24
CA PRO A 37 8.25 18.53 0.89
C PRO A 37 9.64 17.94 0.61
N ALA A 38 9.68 16.63 0.37
CA ALA A 38 10.76 15.95 -0.30
C ALA A 38 10.78 16.52 -1.71
N ALA A 39 11.93 17.08 -2.07
CA ALA A 39 12.23 17.64 -3.38
C ALA A 39 12.28 16.55 -4.47
N LEU A 40 11.19 15.80 -4.63
CA LEU A 40 10.97 14.85 -5.71
C LEU A 40 10.20 15.57 -6.81
N GLY A 41 10.95 16.17 -7.73
CA GLY A 41 10.58 16.46 -9.13
C GLY A 41 9.21 17.09 -9.41
N ASP A 42 9.22 18.40 -9.64
CA ASP A 42 8.45 19.22 -10.61
C ASP A 42 6.94 19.00 -10.86
N CYS A 43 6.24 18.14 -10.13
CA CYS A 43 4.80 17.97 -10.28
C CYS A 43 4.05 18.00 -8.94
N ASP A 44 3.65 19.21 -8.53
CA ASP A 44 2.80 19.46 -7.35
C ASP A 44 1.30 19.30 -7.65
N CYS A 45 0.91 18.58 -8.71
CA CYS A 45 -0.52 18.33 -8.95
C CYS A 45 -1.07 17.33 -7.93
N ALA A 46 -2.35 17.47 -7.55
CA ALA A 46 -3.02 16.57 -6.60
C ALA A 46 -2.96 15.07 -6.97
N ARG A 47 -2.62 14.76 -8.23
CA ARG A 47 -2.45 13.39 -8.75
C ARG A 47 -1.06 12.81 -8.48
N CYS A 48 -0.03 13.65 -8.44
CA CYS A 48 1.35 13.26 -8.15
C CYS A 48 1.68 13.42 -6.65
N ARG A 49 1.04 14.41 -6.00
CA ARG A 49 1.17 14.71 -4.59
C ARG A 49 -0.21 14.88 -3.95
N PRO A 50 -0.96 13.79 -3.73
CA PRO A 50 -2.21 13.89 -3.00
C PRO A 50 -1.93 14.42 -1.59
N GLU A 51 -2.85 15.23 -1.05
CA GLU A 51 -2.89 15.47 0.38
C GLU A 51 -2.86 14.11 1.11
N PRO A 52 -2.35 14.05 2.35
CA PRO A 52 -2.35 12.82 3.12
C PRO A 52 -3.73 12.19 3.07
N LEU A 53 -3.78 10.93 2.65
CA LEU A 53 -5.04 10.23 2.54
C LEU A 53 -5.69 10.15 3.91
N THR A 54 -7.02 10.17 3.93
CA THR A 54 -7.73 9.75 5.13
C THR A 54 -7.38 8.29 5.42
N ASP A 55 -7.48 7.89 6.68
CA ASP A 55 -7.25 6.50 7.07
C ASP A 55 -8.14 5.52 6.29
N ILE A 56 -9.37 5.92 5.97
CA ILE A 56 -10.33 5.13 5.20
C ILE A 56 -9.84 4.96 3.75
N ASP A 57 -9.39 6.04 3.12
CA ASP A 57 -8.91 5.99 1.73
C ASP A 57 -7.58 5.24 1.62
N ALA A 58 -6.70 5.36 2.61
CA ALA A 58 -5.51 4.54 2.71
C ALA A 58 -5.88 3.05 2.82
N GLN A 59 -6.84 2.68 3.67
CA GLN A 59 -7.31 1.29 3.77
C GLN A 59 -7.91 0.77 2.47
N ARG A 60 -8.66 1.60 1.72
CA ARG A 60 -9.14 1.25 0.38
C ARG A 60 -7.98 1.02 -0.58
N ALA A 61 -6.96 1.87 -0.52
CA ALA A 61 -5.79 1.75 -1.39
C ALA A 61 -5.02 0.44 -1.19
N LEU A 62 -4.89 -0.01 0.06
CA LEU A 62 -4.21 -1.28 0.39
C LEU A 62 -4.89 -2.52 -0.21
N ARG A 63 -6.15 -2.42 -0.64
CA ARG A 63 -6.85 -3.53 -1.33
C ARG A 63 -6.29 -3.78 -2.73
N HIS A 64 -5.66 -2.78 -3.33
CA HIS A 64 -5.01 -2.88 -4.64
C HIS A 64 -3.54 -3.32 -4.55
N VAL A 65 -3.00 -3.46 -3.32
CA VAL A 65 -1.59 -3.82 -3.12
C VAL A 65 -1.48 -5.34 -3.03
N SER A 66 -0.69 -5.94 -3.93
CA SER A 66 -0.44 -7.38 -3.90
C SER A 66 0.40 -7.76 -2.66
N ASN A 67 0.39 -9.05 -2.29
CA ASN A 67 1.29 -9.53 -1.21
C ASN A 67 2.76 -9.29 -1.56
N GLN A 68 3.12 -9.41 -2.84
CA GLN A 68 4.48 -9.24 -3.33
C GLN A 68 4.92 -7.78 -3.18
N ASP A 69 4.10 -6.82 -3.63
CA ASP A 69 4.42 -5.39 -3.50
C ASP A 69 4.49 -4.96 -2.04
N ALA A 70 3.59 -5.49 -1.20
CA ALA A 70 3.65 -5.23 0.24
C ALA A 70 4.96 -5.73 0.85
N VAL A 71 5.43 -6.93 0.47
CA VAL A 71 6.72 -7.45 0.94
C VAL A 71 7.89 -6.62 0.40
N ALA A 72 7.90 -6.29 -0.89
CA ALA A 72 8.93 -5.46 -1.50
C ALA A 72 9.02 -4.08 -0.83
N TYR A 73 7.86 -3.47 -0.53
CA TYR A 73 7.77 -2.20 0.18
C TYR A 73 8.26 -2.29 1.64
N ALA A 74 7.93 -3.40 2.32
CA ALA A 74 8.43 -3.68 3.67
C ALA A 74 9.97 -3.75 3.70
N ARG A 75 10.56 -4.36 2.67
CA ARG A 75 12.01 -4.50 2.51
C ARG A 75 12.71 -3.24 2.00
N GLY A 76 11.94 -2.26 1.52
CA GLY A 76 12.50 -1.05 0.89
C GLY A 76 13.05 -1.30 -0.51
N GLU A 77 12.64 -2.40 -1.16
CA GLU A 77 12.99 -2.70 -2.56
C GLU A 77 12.20 -1.80 -3.52
N VAL A 78 11.03 -1.31 -3.11
CA VAL A 78 10.20 -0.39 -3.86
C VAL A 78 9.72 0.79 -3.00
N THR A 79 9.44 1.91 -3.65
CA THR A 79 8.80 3.10 -3.05
C THR A 79 7.54 3.48 -3.84
N VAL A 80 6.57 4.12 -3.16
CA VAL A 80 5.43 4.72 -3.84
C VAL A 80 5.87 6.02 -4.49
N VAL A 81 5.47 6.23 -5.75
CA VAL A 81 5.79 7.45 -6.52
C VAL A 81 4.56 8.25 -6.90
N SER A 82 3.39 7.61 -6.97
CA SER A 82 2.13 8.28 -7.24
C SER A 82 0.95 7.40 -6.85
N LEU A 83 -0.23 8.01 -6.76
CA LEU A 83 -1.49 7.32 -6.58
C LEU A 83 -2.36 7.60 -7.81
N ARG A 84 -2.96 6.57 -8.39
CA ARG A 84 -3.98 6.73 -9.44
C ARG A 84 -5.35 6.39 -8.89
N GLY A 85 -6.40 7.07 -9.35
CA GLY A 85 -7.76 6.62 -9.10
C GLY A 85 -7.99 5.23 -9.71
N CYS A 86 -8.74 4.40 -9.03
CA CYS A 86 -9.24 3.14 -9.58
C CYS A 86 -10.43 3.46 -10.49
N ASP A 87 -10.32 3.09 -11.76
CA ASP A 87 -11.35 3.38 -12.79
C ASP A 87 -12.58 2.45 -12.71
N GLY A 88 -12.71 1.64 -11.65
CA GLY A 88 -13.88 0.79 -11.45
C GLY A 88 -15.03 1.58 -10.81
N ASP A 89 -16.21 1.54 -11.43
CA ASP A 89 -17.37 2.38 -11.12
C ASP A 89 -17.82 2.40 -9.63
N ASP A 90 -17.46 1.38 -8.84
CA ASP A 90 -17.82 1.26 -7.40
C ASP A 90 -16.61 1.27 -6.45
N CYS A 91 -15.39 1.44 -6.98
CA CYS A 91 -14.20 1.27 -6.17
C CYS A 91 -13.81 2.55 -5.42
N ASP A 92 -13.96 3.72 -6.07
CA ASP A 92 -13.55 5.06 -5.59
C ASP A 92 -12.20 5.07 -4.84
N GLY A 93 -11.31 4.14 -5.21
CA GLY A 93 -10.13 3.78 -4.45
C GLY A 93 -8.86 4.33 -5.10
N TRP A 94 -7.82 4.53 -4.30
CA TRP A 94 -6.50 4.87 -4.82
C TRP A 94 -5.70 3.59 -5.10
N VAL A 95 -4.98 3.56 -6.21
CA VAL A 95 -4.07 2.47 -6.55
C VAL A 95 -2.64 3.00 -6.41
N PRO A 96 -1.86 2.50 -5.44
CA PRO A 96 -0.46 2.88 -5.29
C PRO A 96 0.38 2.41 -6.47
N MET A 97 1.17 3.33 -7.02
CA MET A 97 2.15 3.02 -8.07
C MET A 97 3.53 2.96 -7.45
N PHE A 98 4.19 1.81 -7.63
CA PHE A 98 5.51 1.54 -7.09
C PHE A 98 6.60 1.70 -8.16
N THR A 99 7.79 2.11 -7.73
CA THR A 99 9.02 2.02 -8.52
C THR A 99 10.12 1.37 -7.67
N GLU A 100 11.13 0.82 -8.32
CA GLU A 100 12.30 0.27 -7.63
C GLU A 100 13.00 1.37 -6.82
N ALA A 101 13.32 1.08 -5.57
CA ALA A 101 14.14 1.99 -4.79
C ALA A 101 15.56 1.99 -5.40
N ALA A 102 16.09 3.18 -5.72
CA ALA A 102 17.46 3.29 -6.19
C ALA A 102 18.38 2.64 -5.15
N ALA A 103 19.11 1.59 -5.57
CA ALA A 103 20.10 0.94 -4.74
C ALA A 103 21.10 2.01 -4.25
N ARG A 104 21.18 2.20 -2.94
CA ARG A 104 22.22 3.01 -2.30
C ARG A 104 23.50 2.22 -2.19
#